data_AF-T1FG86-F1
#
_entry.id   AF-T1FG86-F1
#
_cell.length_a   1.000
_cell.length_b   1.000
_cell.length_c   1.000
_cell.angle_alpha   90.00
_cell.angle_beta   90.00
_cell.angle_gamma   90.00
#
_symmetry.space_group_name_H-M   'P 1'
#
loop_
_entity.id
_entity.type
_entity.pdbx_description
1 polymer ?
#
loop_
_entity_poly.entity_id
_entity_poly.type
_entity_poly.pdbx_seq_one_letter_code
_entity_poly.pdbx_strand_id
1 'polypeptide(L)'
;MAAMLVLSSGALLAMAETGTNKEKDFDCHQFISDSAAKYQMRLNGIHTESENVSLSGIRLNTLFKLVSLKIASGGYITITAGTESNYEEYGSESHVTGHKVHVSSNSKLDGYIHKFARENKNYFLELVGEDRAMYRDNSLRGEYKWVDQFWDILYHEHGEMDTKKFKK
;
A
#
# COMPACT_ATOMS: atom_id res chain seq x y z
N MET A 1 -25.41 12.04 -2.34
CA MET A 1 -25.00 11.19 -3.48
C MET A 1 -23.50 11.34 -3.63
N ALA A 2 -22.72 10.32 -3.27
CA ALA A 2 -21.28 10.31 -3.54
C ALA A 2 -21.08 9.96 -5.02
N ALA A 3 -20.43 10.83 -5.78
CA ALA A 3 -20.06 10.54 -7.16
C ALA A 3 -19.03 9.39 -7.14
N MET A 4 -19.34 8.30 -7.84
CA MET A 4 -18.42 7.17 -7.97
C MET A 4 -17.30 7.58 -8.93
N LEU A 5 -16.15 7.93 -8.36
CA LEU A 5 -14.97 8.29 -9.15
C LEU A 5 -14.32 7.00 -9.68
N VAL A 6 -14.64 6.66 -10.93
CA VAL A 6 -13.96 5.59 -11.67
C VAL A 6 -12.91 6.24 -12.56
N LEU A 7 -11.64 6.14 -12.15
CA LEU A 7 -10.53 6.56 -13.01
C LEU A 7 -10.36 5.57 -14.17
N SER A 8 -9.94 6.04 -15.33
CA SER A 8 -9.50 5.10 -16.38
C SER A 8 -8.17 4.46 -15.95
N SER A 9 -7.91 3.23 -16.39
CA SER A 9 -6.62 2.56 -16.15
C SER A 9 -5.44 3.44 -16.59
N GLY A 10 -5.60 4.15 -17.71
CA GLY A 10 -4.60 5.09 -18.22
C GLY A 10 -4.35 6.29 -17.31
N ALA A 11 -5.37 6.83 -16.64
CA ALA A 11 -5.20 7.90 -15.67
C ALA A 11 -4.49 7.41 -14.40
N LEU A 12 -4.83 6.21 -13.93
CA LEU A 12 -4.18 5.59 -12.78
C LEU A 12 -2.70 5.30 -13.05
N LEU A 13 -2.40 4.78 -14.25
CA LEU A 13 -1.05 4.47 -14.70
C LEU A 13 -0.19 5.74 -14.87
N ALA A 14 -0.71 6.77 -15.52
CA ALA A 14 0.00 8.05 -15.70
C ALA A 14 0.35 8.72 -14.35
N MET A 15 -0.53 8.57 -13.35
CA MET A 15 -0.26 9.06 -12.00
C MET A 15 0.81 8.22 -11.28
N ALA A 16 0.79 6.89 -11.46
CA ALA A 16 1.78 5.99 -10.88
C ALA A 16 3.19 6.17 -11.48
N GLU A 17 3.29 6.51 -12.76
CA GLU A 17 4.54 6.70 -13.50
C GLU A 17 5.21 8.06 -13.26
N THR A 18 4.43 9.11 -12.98
CA THR A 18 4.97 10.47 -12.95
C THR A 18 5.75 10.81 -11.69
N GLY A 19 5.57 10.11 -10.56
CA GLY A 19 6.43 10.18 -9.36
C GLY A 19 6.77 11.58 -8.81
N THR A 20 6.11 12.64 -9.28
CA THR A 20 6.55 14.03 -9.11
C THR A 20 5.38 14.90 -8.70
N ASN A 21 5.36 15.31 -7.43
CA ASN A 21 4.83 16.56 -6.83
C ASN A 21 3.49 17.17 -7.32
N LYS A 22 2.71 16.49 -8.16
CA LYS A 22 1.37 16.84 -8.64
C LYS A 22 0.29 15.96 -8.00
N GLU A 23 0.56 15.42 -6.81
CA GLU A 23 -0.50 14.96 -5.88
C GLU A 23 -1.47 16.08 -5.48
N LYS A 24 -1.19 17.35 -5.82
CA LYS A 24 -1.91 18.52 -5.33
C LYS A 24 -3.33 18.74 -5.87
N ASP A 25 -3.75 18.07 -6.93
CA ASP A 25 -5.08 18.31 -7.55
C ASP A 25 -6.01 17.10 -7.52
N PHE A 26 -5.63 16.00 -6.86
CA PHE A 26 -6.48 14.83 -6.71
C PHE A 26 -6.77 14.60 -5.23
N ASP A 27 -8.04 14.54 -4.86
CA ASP A 27 -8.46 14.33 -3.47
C ASP A 27 -8.15 12.88 -3.04
N CYS A 28 -6.88 12.66 -2.70
CA CYS A 28 -6.30 11.38 -2.32
C CYS A 28 -6.84 10.85 -0.98
N HIS A 29 -7.65 11.66 -0.29
CA HIS A 29 -8.35 11.31 0.95
C HIS A 29 -9.73 10.68 0.70
N GLN A 30 -10.14 10.54 -0.57
CA GLN A 30 -11.39 9.87 -0.89
C GLN A 30 -11.30 8.36 -0.67
N PHE A 31 -12.28 7.86 0.05
CA PHE A 31 -12.60 6.45 0.14
C PHE A 31 -13.31 6.00 -1.13
N ILE A 32 -12.94 4.83 -1.62
CA ILE A 32 -13.59 4.19 -2.75
C ILE A 32 -14.38 2.95 -2.29
N SER A 33 -15.48 2.66 -2.99
CA SER A 33 -16.26 1.44 -2.76
C SER A 33 -15.44 0.19 -3.12
N ASP A 34 -15.69 -0.92 -2.43
CA ASP A 34 -15.05 -2.22 -2.67
C ASP A 34 -15.01 -2.63 -4.16
N SER A 35 -16.17 -2.58 -4.83
CA SER A 35 -16.30 -2.98 -6.24
C SER A 35 -15.47 -2.12 -7.19
N ALA A 36 -15.45 -0.80 -6.97
CA ALA A 36 -14.65 0.10 -7.78
C ALA A 36 -13.14 -0.07 -7.50
N ALA A 37 -12.74 -0.30 -6.25
CA ALA A 37 -11.35 -0.60 -5.91
C ALA A 37 -10.85 -1.89 -6.58
N LYS A 38 -11.62 -2.99 -6.46
CA LYS A 38 -11.32 -4.28 -7.10
C LYS A 38 -11.25 -4.14 -8.63
N TYR A 39 -12.17 -3.38 -9.22
CA TYR A 39 -12.16 -3.11 -10.66
C TYR A 39 -10.88 -2.38 -11.11
N GLN A 40 -10.49 -1.31 -10.41
CA GLN A 40 -9.26 -0.56 -10.72
C GLN A 40 -8.01 -1.42 -10.56
N MET A 41 -7.91 -2.18 -9.47
CA MET A 41 -6.79 -3.09 -9.23
C MET A 41 -6.66 -4.13 -10.34
N ARG A 42 -7.77 -4.76 -10.72
CA ARG A 42 -7.80 -5.76 -11.80
C ARG A 42 -7.36 -5.17 -13.14
N LEU A 43 -7.77 -3.93 -13.47
CA LEU A 43 -7.31 -3.23 -14.68
C LEU A 43 -5.79 -2.99 -14.70
N ASN A 44 -5.15 -3.00 -13.53
CA ASN A 44 -3.72 -2.80 -13.38
C ASN A 44 -2.96 -4.12 -13.10
N GLY A 45 -3.63 -5.27 -13.16
CA GLY A 45 -3.03 -6.58 -12.91
C GLY A 45 -2.69 -6.83 -11.44
N ILE A 46 -3.46 -6.22 -10.53
CA ILE A 46 -3.47 -6.50 -9.08
C ILE A 46 -4.74 -7.30 -8.78
N HIS A 47 -4.61 -8.36 -8.00
CA HIS A 47 -5.71 -9.27 -7.70
C HIS A 47 -5.94 -9.36 -6.18
N THR A 48 -7.16 -9.70 -5.77
CA THR A 48 -7.40 -10.20 -4.41
C THR A 48 -7.28 -11.72 -4.43
N GLU A 49 -6.84 -12.32 -3.32
CA GLU A 49 -6.72 -13.78 -3.20
C GLU A 49 -8.09 -14.46 -3.31
N SER A 50 -9.14 -13.80 -2.83
CA SER A 50 -10.53 -14.22 -2.99
C SER A 50 -11.47 -13.02 -3.10
N GLU A 51 -12.72 -13.28 -3.48
CA GLU A 51 -13.79 -12.26 -3.51
C GLU A 51 -14.14 -11.74 -2.11
N ASN A 52 -13.83 -12.50 -1.05
CA ASN A 52 -14.12 -12.16 0.35
C ASN A 52 -13.16 -11.11 0.92
N VAL A 53 -12.03 -10.84 0.24
CA VAL A 53 -11.13 -9.75 0.63
C VAL A 53 -11.86 -8.43 0.41
N SER A 54 -12.17 -7.73 1.49
CA SER A 54 -12.78 -6.40 1.45
C SER A 54 -11.72 -5.34 1.18
N LEU A 55 -12.03 -4.43 0.27
CA LEU A 55 -11.37 -3.15 0.02
C LEU A 55 -12.32 -1.97 0.27
N SER A 56 -13.47 -2.22 0.92
CA SER A 56 -14.43 -1.17 1.24
C SER A 56 -13.79 -0.11 2.13
N GLY A 57 -13.78 1.15 1.71
CA GLY A 57 -13.11 2.20 2.48
C GLY A 57 -11.58 2.16 2.35
N ILE A 58 -11.04 1.49 1.32
CA ILE A 58 -9.64 1.73 0.96
C ILE A 58 -9.49 3.15 0.41
N ARG A 59 -8.35 3.78 0.72
CA ARG A 59 -8.05 5.12 0.21
C ARG A 59 -7.56 5.02 -1.22
N LEU A 60 -7.90 6.04 -2.00
CA LEU A 60 -7.42 6.14 -3.37
C LEU A 60 -5.87 6.23 -3.44
N ASN A 61 -5.23 6.90 -2.48
CA ASN A 61 -3.76 6.94 -2.40
C ASN A 61 -3.13 5.54 -2.24
N THR A 62 -3.72 4.70 -1.41
CA THR A 62 -3.28 3.31 -1.20
C THR A 62 -3.36 2.52 -2.52
N LEU A 63 -4.46 2.68 -3.26
CA LEU A 63 -4.61 2.10 -4.60
C LEU A 63 -3.50 2.54 -5.57
N PHE A 64 -3.25 3.85 -5.66
CA PHE A 64 -2.19 4.38 -6.53
C PHE A 64 -0.83 3.81 -6.18
N LYS A 65 -0.48 3.81 -4.89
CA LYS A 65 0.83 3.32 -4.43
C LYS A 65 0.99 1.81 -4.60
N LEU A 66 -0.09 1.02 -4.51
CA LEU A 66 -0.06 -0.40 -4.87
C LEU A 66 0.23 -0.60 -6.36
N VAL A 67 -0.34 0.25 -7.23
CA VAL A 67 -0.04 0.21 -8.67
C VAL A 67 1.41 0.61 -8.93
N SER A 68 1.91 1.67 -8.30
CA SER A 68 3.33 2.05 -8.37
C SER A 68 4.24 0.93 -7.85
N LEU A 69 3.89 0.26 -6.75
CA LEU A 69 4.64 -0.87 -6.22
C LEU A 69 4.66 -2.05 -7.20
N LYS A 70 3.53 -2.35 -7.83
CA LYS A 70 3.46 -3.41 -8.86
C LYS A 70 4.40 -3.09 -10.02
N ILE A 71 4.36 -1.85 -10.52
CA ILE A 71 5.21 -1.40 -11.63
C ILE A 71 6.69 -1.49 -11.22
N ALA A 72 7.03 -0.96 -10.05
CA ALA A 72 8.41 -0.87 -9.58
C ALA A 72 9.02 -2.23 -9.22
N SER A 73 8.22 -3.14 -8.65
CA SER A 73 8.64 -4.52 -8.39
C SER A 73 8.65 -5.40 -9.65
N GLY A 74 7.85 -5.03 -10.67
CA GLY A 74 7.62 -5.85 -11.86
C GLY A 74 6.96 -7.21 -11.56
N GLY A 75 6.46 -7.39 -10.33
CA GLY A 75 5.82 -8.60 -9.83
C GLY A 75 4.30 -8.55 -9.91
N TYR A 76 3.67 -9.70 -9.66
CA TYR A 76 2.25 -9.73 -9.37
C TYR A 76 2.03 -9.24 -7.93
N ILE A 77 0.91 -8.56 -7.69
CA ILE A 77 0.45 -8.22 -6.34
C ILE A 77 -0.87 -8.93 -6.13
N THR A 78 -0.91 -9.79 -5.11
CA THR A 78 -2.10 -10.48 -4.65
C THR A 78 -2.41 -10.02 -3.24
N ILE A 79 -3.55 -9.36 -3.05
CA ILE A 79 -4.00 -8.85 -1.77
C ILE A 79 -4.72 -9.98 -1.03
N THR A 80 -4.17 -10.40 0.11
CA THR A 80 -4.72 -11.47 0.95
C THR A 80 -5.69 -10.92 2.00
N ALA A 81 -5.50 -9.66 2.41
CA ALA A 81 -6.45 -8.93 3.22
C ALA A 81 -6.35 -7.42 2.94
N GLY A 82 -7.49 -6.74 2.99
CA GLY A 82 -7.59 -5.31 2.66
C GLY A 82 -8.04 -4.51 3.87
N THR A 83 -9.24 -3.94 3.78
CA THR A 83 -9.89 -3.30 4.92
C THR A 83 -10.65 -4.34 5.73
N GLU A 84 -10.16 -4.61 6.94
CA GLU A 84 -10.76 -5.58 7.84
C GLU A 84 -11.68 -4.85 8.82
N SER A 85 -13.00 -4.92 8.63
CA SER A 85 -13.98 -4.24 9.50
C SER A 85 -14.13 -4.87 10.90
N ASN A 86 -13.48 -6.01 11.15
CA ASN A 86 -13.72 -6.84 12.33
C ASN A 86 -12.62 -6.74 13.41
N TYR A 87 -11.63 -5.86 13.23
CA TYR A 87 -10.63 -5.57 14.26
C TYR A 87 -10.84 -4.16 14.82
N GLU A 88 -11.07 -4.08 16.13
CA GLU A 88 -11.36 -2.85 16.89
C GLU A 88 -10.14 -1.90 17.05
N GLU A 89 -9.05 -2.15 16.33
CA GLU A 89 -7.87 -1.31 16.41
C GLU A 89 -8.12 -0.01 15.64
N TYR A 90 -8.29 1.08 16.37
CA TYR A 90 -8.38 2.44 15.83
C TYR A 90 -6.99 3.09 15.91
N GLY A 91 -6.36 3.32 14.77
CA GLY A 91 -5.04 3.96 14.65
C GLY A 91 -4.59 4.00 13.19
N SER A 92 -3.62 4.86 12.85
CA SER A 92 -3.11 5.01 11.47
C SER A 92 -2.54 3.72 10.87
N GLU A 93 -2.17 2.75 11.72
CA GLU A 93 -1.62 1.45 11.34
C GLU A 93 -2.68 0.34 11.19
N SER A 94 -3.97 0.67 11.37
CA SER A 94 -5.06 -0.28 11.27
C SER A 94 -5.62 -0.41 9.85
N HIS A 95 -5.99 -1.63 9.47
CA HIS A 95 -6.65 -1.94 8.20
C HIS A 95 -7.96 -1.16 7.99
N VAL A 96 -8.67 -0.79 9.05
CA VAL A 96 -9.95 -0.05 8.95
C VAL A 96 -9.77 1.36 8.36
N THR A 97 -8.55 1.91 8.41
CA THR A 97 -8.29 3.29 7.97
C THR A 97 -8.08 3.43 6.46
N GLY A 98 -7.98 2.30 5.75
CA GLY A 98 -7.76 2.26 4.30
C GLY A 98 -6.32 2.55 3.86
N HIS A 99 -5.36 2.70 4.78
CA HIS A 99 -3.93 2.91 4.49
C HIS A 99 -3.13 1.61 4.33
N LYS A 100 -3.68 0.49 4.78
CA LYS A 100 -2.94 -0.76 4.95
C LYS A 100 -3.58 -1.94 4.20
N VAL A 101 -2.74 -2.80 3.65
CA VAL A 101 -3.15 -4.06 2.99
C VAL A 101 -2.15 -5.18 3.29
N HIS A 102 -2.63 -6.41 3.38
CA HIS A 102 -1.81 -7.62 3.35
C HIS A 102 -1.64 -8.09 1.90
N VAL A 103 -0.40 -8.40 1.53
CA VAL A 103 -0.03 -8.84 0.18
C VAL A 103 0.78 -10.13 0.26
N SER A 104 0.43 -11.11 -0.57
CA SER A 104 1.20 -12.35 -0.68
C SER A 104 2.65 -12.06 -1.09
N SER A 105 3.59 -12.73 -0.42
CA SER A 105 4.99 -12.70 -0.82
C SER A 105 5.21 -13.29 -2.21
N ASN A 106 6.19 -12.75 -2.92
CA ASN A 106 6.70 -13.34 -4.16
C ASN A 106 8.09 -12.80 -4.45
N SER A 107 8.90 -13.59 -5.16
CA SER A 107 10.32 -13.30 -5.35
C SER A 107 10.64 -11.91 -5.92
N LYS A 108 9.77 -11.36 -6.77
CA LYS A 108 9.96 -10.02 -7.34
C LYS A 108 9.63 -8.91 -6.35
N LEU A 109 8.50 -9.03 -5.65
CA LEU A 109 8.13 -8.10 -4.59
C LEU A 109 9.15 -8.14 -3.43
N ASP A 110 9.50 -9.34 -2.99
CA ASP A 110 10.49 -9.56 -1.92
C ASP A 110 11.84 -8.98 -2.33
N GLY A 111 12.27 -9.23 -3.58
CA GLY A 111 13.50 -8.68 -4.13
C GLY A 111 13.50 -7.16 -4.18
N TYR A 112 12.37 -6.55 -4.56
CA TYR A 112 12.18 -5.10 -4.56
C TYR A 112 12.29 -4.53 -3.15
N ILE A 113 11.51 -5.04 -2.19
CA ILE A 113 11.49 -4.56 -0.80
C ILE A 113 12.88 -4.68 -0.17
N HIS A 114 13.55 -5.84 -0.32
CA HIS A 114 14.90 -6.03 0.20
C HIS A 114 15.95 -5.17 -0.51
N LYS A 115 15.80 -4.88 -1.81
CA LYS A 115 16.71 -3.96 -2.52
C LYS A 115 16.61 -2.55 -1.94
N PHE A 116 15.40 -2.03 -1.76
CA PHE A 116 15.19 -0.71 -1.17
C PHE A 116 15.76 -0.60 0.24
N ALA A 117 15.60 -1.67 1.05
CA ALA A 117 16.19 -1.76 2.37
C ALA A 117 17.72 -1.60 2.36
N ARG A 118 18.40 -2.25 1.41
CA ARG A 118 19.86 -2.18 1.29
C ARG A 118 20.33 -0.81 0.80
N GLU A 119 19.63 -0.21 -0.15
CA GLU A 119 20.06 1.03 -0.81
C GLU A 119 19.81 2.28 0.04
N ASN A 120 18.74 2.31 0.83
CA ASN A 120 18.34 3.52 1.54
C ASN A 120 18.96 3.69 2.93
N LYS A 121 19.68 2.68 3.46
CA LYS A 121 20.23 2.63 4.84
C LYS A 121 19.23 3.03 5.95
N ASN A 122 17.94 3.17 5.63
CA ASN A 122 16.83 3.50 6.50
C ASN A 122 15.96 2.26 6.70
N TYR A 123 16.61 1.11 6.92
CA TYR A 123 15.93 -0.05 7.46
C TYR A 123 16.02 0.07 8.98
N PHE A 124 14.91 -0.15 9.66
CA PHE A 124 14.92 -0.32 11.09
C PHE A 124 14.37 -1.72 11.36
N LEU A 125 15.25 -2.60 11.81
CA LEU A 125 14.85 -3.89 12.32
C LEU A 125 14.35 -3.64 13.76
N GLU A 126 13.15 -3.07 13.88
CA GLU A 126 12.54 -2.97 15.20
C GLU A 126 12.05 -4.36 15.58
N LEU A 127 12.74 -4.99 16.53
CA LEU A 127 12.26 -6.17 17.24
C LEU A 127 11.10 -5.74 18.16
N VAL A 128 9.93 -5.38 17.61
CA VAL A 128 8.73 -5.07 18.41
C VAL A 128 7.98 -6.37 18.73
N GLY A 129 8.52 -7.16 19.65
CA GLY A 129 7.92 -8.45 20.02
C GLY A 129 8.00 -9.49 18.89
N GLU A 130 8.46 -10.69 19.21
CA GLU A 130 8.58 -11.87 18.31
C GLU A 130 8.90 -11.53 16.82
N ASP A 131 10.14 -11.09 16.57
CA ASP A 131 10.90 -11.34 15.33
C ASP A 131 10.27 -10.97 13.96
N ARG A 132 9.79 -9.73 13.78
CA ARG A 132 9.26 -9.28 12.47
C ARG A 132 10.09 -8.15 11.86
N ALA A 133 10.74 -8.42 10.72
CA ALA A 133 11.50 -7.41 9.98
C ALA A 133 10.58 -6.35 9.36
N MET A 134 10.95 -5.08 9.50
CA MET A 134 10.27 -3.93 8.90
C MET A 134 11.18 -3.19 7.92
N TYR A 135 10.63 -2.80 6.78
CA TYR A 135 11.32 -2.10 5.71
C TYR A 135 10.58 -0.82 5.35
N ARG A 136 11.30 0.23 5.00
CA ARG A 136 10.71 1.50 4.55
C ARG A 136 11.20 1.87 3.16
N ASP A 137 10.27 2.23 2.30
CA ASP A 137 10.54 2.90 1.03
C ASP A 137 10.05 4.35 1.11
N ASN A 138 11.01 5.29 1.14
CA ASN A 138 10.71 6.72 1.15
C ASN A 138 10.14 7.21 -0.19
N SER A 139 10.40 6.51 -1.30
CA SER A 139 9.91 6.86 -2.64
C SER A 139 8.41 6.66 -2.74
N LEU A 140 7.90 5.49 -2.33
CA LEU A 140 6.46 5.21 -2.29
C LEU A 140 5.81 5.60 -0.95
N ARG A 141 6.60 6.05 0.02
CA ARG A 141 6.18 6.29 1.41
C ARG A 141 5.47 5.08 2.00
N GLY A 142 6.05 3.91 1.77
CA GLY A 142 5.54 2.61 2.19
C GLY A 142 6.37 2.04 3.33
N GLU A 143 5.70 1.42 4.28
CA GLU A 143 6.29 0.54 5.29
C GLU A 143 5.84 -0.89 5.03
N TYR A 144 6.78 -1.82 5.03
CA TYR A 144 6.57 -3.22 4.73
C TYR A 144 7.01 -4.04 5.92
N LYS A 145 6.05 -4.69 6.59
CA LYS A 145 6.31 -5.57 7.72
C LYS A 145 6.08 -7.02 7.28
N TRP A 146 7.04 -7.89 7.55
CA TRP A 146 6.84 -9.31 7.31
C TRP A 146 6.00 -9.92 8.43
N VAL A 147 4.86 -10.52 8.09
CA VAL A 147 3.93 -11.15 9.03
C VAL A 147 3.48 -12.47 8.45
N ASP A 148 3.73 -13.59 9.13
CA ASP A 148 3.12 -14.90 8.87
C ASP A 148 3.00 -15.27 7.36
N GLN A 149 4.09 -15.04 6.60
CA GLN A 149 4.26 -15.31 5.15
C GLN A 149 3.67 -14.30 4.15
N PHE A 150 3.15 -13.17 4.63
CA PHE A 150 2.71 -12.04 3.82
C PHE A 150 3.44 -10.74 4.19
N TRP A 151 3.37 -9.78 3.28
CA TRP A 151 3.75 -8.40 3.54
C TRP A 151 2.55 -7.64 4.04
N ASP A 152 2.69 -7.08 5.23
CA ASP A 152 1.80 -6.06 5.76
C ASP A 152 2.32 -4.68 5.34
N ILE A 153 1.58 -4.02 4.44
CA ILE A 153 2.03 -2.81 3.74
C ILE A 153 1.19 -1.62 4.17
N LEU A 154 1.81 -0.65 4.83
CA LEU A 154 1.22 0.61 5.24
C LEU A 154 1.71 1.77 4.37
N TYR A 155 0.80 2.59 3.87
CA TYR A 155 1.13 3.79 3.11
C TYR A 155 0.73 5.08 3.83
N HIS A 156 1.74 5.91 4.11
CA HIS A 156 1.60 7.18 4.83
C HIS A 156 1.13 8.34 3.95
N GLU A 157 0.36 9.28 4.50
CA GLU A 157 -0.01 10.51 3.78
C GLU A 157 1.15 11.52 3.71
N HIS A 158 0.95 12.60 2.97
CA HIS A 158 1.96 13.62 2.76
C HIS A 158 2.27 14.38 4.05
N GLY A 159 3.44 14.10 4.65
CA GLY A 159 3.91 14.76 5.88
C GLY A 159 3.84 13.88 7.14
N GLU A 160 3.25 12.69 7.05
CA GLU A 160 3.08 11.78 8.19
C GLU A 160 4.25 10.82 8.41
N MET A 161 5.16 10.66 7.44
CA MET A 161 6.40 9.91 7.68
C MET A 161 7.32 10.68 8.61
N ASP A 162 7.22 10.39 9.90
CA ASP A 162 8.13 10.91 10.92
C ASP A 162 9.51 10.25 10.77
N THR A 163 10.35 10.89 9.96
CA THR A 163 11.75 10.50 9.76
C THR A 163 12.60 10.65 11.02
N LYS A 164 12.10 11.32 12.09
CA LYS A 164 12.86 11.56 13.33
C LYS A 164 12.70 10.45 14.37
N LYS A 165 11.65 9.64 14.31
CA LYS A 165 11.45 8.50 15.23
C LYS A 165 12.50 7.39 15.12
N PHE A 166 13.32 7.40 14.06
CA PHE A 166 14.18 6.26 13.70
C PHE A 166 15.67 6.60 13.57
N LYS A 167 16.09 7.80 14.01
CA LYS A 167 17.51 8.11 14.20
C LYS A 167 17.94 7.68 15.61
N LYS A 168 18.53 6.49 15.74
CA LYS A 168 19.49 6.17 16.80
C LYS A 168 20.69 5.47 16.20
#